data_AF-I9AF56-F1
#
_entry.id   AF-I9AF56-F1
#
_cell.length_a   1.000
_cell.length_b   1.000
_cell.length_c   1.000
_cell.angle_alpha   90.00
_cell.angle_beta   90.00
_cell.angle_gamma   90.00
#
_symmetry.space_group_name_H-M   'P 1'
#
loop_
_entity.id
_entity.type
_entity.pdbx_description
1 polymer ?
#
loop_
_entity_poly.entity_id
_entity_poly.type
_entity_poly.pdbx_seq_one_letter_code
_entity_poly.pdbx_strand_id
1 'polypeptide(L)'
;ITGISPIMLDDLTSGFNIALNVTMDLSLNEMLGFTEEEVVKILEEVGIEEKEREKSLEELKELYDGYLFSAEAEKRIYNPDMVLYYLDSIVRYKKPPRNLIDDNVKTDYGRLNRLTMNEENKALLERIIKEEGIVAEIVTKFSFDRMYDEEYFVSLLFYMGLLTIERQEKTRLFLKIPNYVIKTIMWEYIETNLKKEYKINLDLNELRKTIEEMAYEGRIKPYIEYISQNVLKVLSNRDIINFDEKYIKVILITYLVNSKAYRPISERETEGGYIDIYLERDIRIPDIKYEWLIELKYVKKSEKDKVDKIKEEGIKQLKRYRESKGLKERKDVKQALIIFIGKDEYQVIEV
;
A
#
# COMPACT_ATOMS: atom_id res chain seq x y z
N ILE A 1 -14.47 26.78 2.89
CA ILE A 1 -13.18 26.50 3.57
C ILE A 1 -12.65 25.20 3.00
N THR A 2 -11.36 25.13 2.68
CA THR A 2 -10.69 23.94 2.15
C THR A 2 -9.67 23.42 3.17
N GLY A 3 -9.31 22.14 3.09
CA GLY A 3 -8.26 21.54 3.93
C GLY A 3 -8.64 21.32 5.40
N ILE A 4 -9.92 21.45 5.76
CA ILE A 4 -10.43 21.18 7.11
C ILE A 4 -11.49 20.08 7.02
N SER A 5 -11.28 18.98 7.73
CA SER A 5 -12.27 17.90 7.81
C SER A 5 -13.60 18.43 8.37
N PRO A 6 -14.77 17.99 7.84
CA PRO A 6 -16.07 18.51 8.24
C PRO A 6 -16.31 18.52 9.76
N ILE A 7 -15.72 17.55 10.45
CA ILE A 7 -15.78 17.38 11.91
C ILE A 7 -15.31 18.61 12.71
N MET A 8 -14.34 19.36 12.20
CA MET A 8 -13.80 20.53 12.90
C MET A 8 -14.71 21.75 12.73
N LEU A 9 -15.56 21.78 11.70
CA LEU A 9 -16.36 22.95 11.39
C LEU A 9 -17.69 22.97 12.14
N ASP A 10 -18.35 21.81 12.28
CA ASP A 10 -19.67 21.71 12.92
C ASP A 10 -19.64 22.06 14.42
N ASP A 11 -18.54 21.75 15.13
CA ASP A 11 -18.46 21.94 16.59
C ASP A 11 -17.77 23.25 17.02
N LEU A 12 -17.03 23.93 16.13
CA LEU A 12 -16.31 25.16 16.50
C LEU A 12 -17.22 26.40 16.56
N THR A 13 -18.23 26.49 15.70
CA THR A 13 -19.22 27.60 15.74
C THR A 13 -20.56 27.21 15.12
N SER A 14 -21.67 27.68 15.70
CA SER A 14 -23.04 27.39 15.21
C SER A 14 -23.32 27.82 13.77
N GLY A 15 -22.47 28.69 13.19
CA GLY A 15 -22.61 29.18 11.81
C GLY A 15 -22.28 28.16 10.73
N PHE A 16 -21.49 27.12 11.02
CA PHE A 16 -21.13 26.10 10.01
C PHE A 16 -22.17 24.99 9.85
N ASN A 17 -23.13 24.86 10.77
CA ASN A 17 -24.22 23.88 10.64
C ASN A 17 -25.03 24.06 9.33
N ILE A 18 -25.14 25.30 8.84
CA ILE A 18 -25.82 25.65 7.57
C ILE A 18 -24.88 25.69 6.36
N ALA A 19 -23.59 25.39 6.53
CA ALA A 19 -22.65 25.38 5.42
C ALA A 19 -22.98 24.24 4.45
N LEU A 20 -22.79 24.53 3.15
CA LEU A 20 -22.87 23.54 2.09
C LEU A 20 -21.54 22.78 2.04
N ASN A 21 -21.59 21.46 2.22
CA ASN A 21 -20.44 20.59 2.00
C ASN A 21 -20.40 20.24 0.50
N VAL A 22 -19.33 20.69 -0.17
CA VAL A 22 -19.08 20.50 -1.61
C VAL A 22 -17.90 19.57 -1.89
N THR A 23 -17.43 18.80 -0.89
CA THR A 23 -16.21 17.97 -1.00
C THR A 23 -16.29 16.97 -2.15
N MET A 24 -17.47 16.39 -2.39
CA MET A 24 -17.71 15.39 -3.45
C MET A 24 -18.43 16.01 -4.67
N ASP A 25 -18.50 17.34 -4.76
CA ASP A 25 -19.10 18.01 -5.91
C ASP A 25 -18.25 17.77 -7.16
N LEU A 26 -18.90 17.29 -8.23
CA LEU A 26 -18.25 16.94 -9.49
C LEU A 26 -17.45 18.11 -10.06
N SER A 27 -17.95 19.34 -9.96
CA SER A 27 -17.29 20.53 -10.50
C SER A 27 -15.98 20.89 -9.78
N LEU A 28 -15.75 20.32 -8.60
CA LEU A 28 -14.59 20.61 -7.76
C LEU A 28 -13.60 19.45 -7.68
N ASN A 29 -13.86 18.31 -8.35
CA ASN A 29 -13.02 17.12 -8.28
C ASN A 29 -11.54 17.41 -8.61
N GLU A 30 -11.29 18.29 -9.59
CA GLU A 30 -9.94 18.65 -10.04
C GLU A 30 -9.36 19.87 -9.31
N MET A 31 -10.12 20.55 -8.45
CA MET A 31 -9.75 21.86 -7.90
C MET A 31 -8.58 21.84 -6.92
N LEU A 32 -8.38 20.73 -6.20
CA LEU A 32 -7.44 20.62 -5.07
C LEU A 32 -6.29 19.64 -5.34
N GLY A 33 -6.02 19.35 -6.61
CA GLY A 33 -4.92 18.49 -7.04
C GLY A 33 -4.32 18.96 -8.36
N PHE A 34 -3.36 18.20 -8.87
CA PHE A 34 -2.91 18.36 -10.25
C PHE A 34 -3.48 17.24 -11.10
N THR A 35 -3.99 17.57 -12.27
CA THR A 35 -4.27 16.60 -13.35
C THR A 35 -2.96 16.07 -13.95
N GLU A 36 -3.01 14.93 -14.65
CA GLU A 36 -1.82 14.41 -15.36
C GLU A 36 -1.27 15.43 -16.35
N GLU A 37 -2.14 16.15 -17.07
CA GLU A 37 -1.75 17.19 -18.02
C GLU A 37 -1.05 18.37 -17.35
N GLU A 38 -1.45 18.75 -16.12
CA GLU A 38 -0.77 19.79 -15.35
C GLU A 38 0.58 19.31 -14.81
N VAL A 39 0.69 18.06 -14.34
CA VAL A 39 1.97 17.47 -13.93
C VAL A 39 2.96 17.47 -15.09
N VAL A 40 2.52 17.08 -16.29
CA VAL A 40 3.35 17.13 -17.51
C VAL A 40 3.83 18.55 -17.75
N LYS A 41 2.94 19.55 -17.76
CA LYS A 41 3.31 20.97 -17.96
C LYS A 41 4.33 21.46 -16.94
N ILE A 42 4.13 21.14 -15.66
CA ILE A 42 5.06 21.53 -14.59
C ILE A 42 6.45 20.91 -14.83
N LEU A 43 6.54 19.64 -15.24
CA LEU A 43 7.80 19.00 -15.60
C LEU A 43 8.50 19.71 -16.78
N GLU A 44 7.74 20.23 -17.76
CA GLU A 44 8.31 21.03 -18.85
C GLU A 44 8.83 22.39 -18.34
N GLU A 45 8.04 23.09 -17.54
CA GLU A 45 8.36 24.43 -17.05
C GLU A 45 9.59 24.45 -16.14
N VAL A 46 9.80 23.40 -15.34
CA VAL A 46 10.99 23.29 -14.47
C VAL A 46 12.23 22.76 -15.21
N GLY A 47 12.14 22.57 -16.53
CA GLY A 47 13.26 22.25 -17.40
C GLY A 47 13.77 20.82 -17.29
N ILE A 48 12.88 19.85 -17.02
CA ILE A 48 13.22 18.43 -17.11
C ILE A 48 13.27 18.02 -18.58
N GLU A 49 14.34 17.33 -18.98
CA GLU A 49 14.52 16.86 -20.36
C GLU A 49 13.42 15.85 -20.76
N GLU A 50 13.00 15.88 -22.02
CA GLU A 50 11.89 15.06 -22.52
C GLU A 50 11.98 13.57 -22.15
N LYS A 51 13.18 12.99 -22.28
CA LYS A 51 13.45 11.59 -21.93
C LYS A 51 13.30 11.30 -20.43
N GLU A 52 13.59 12.28 -19.57
CA GLU A 52 13.43 12.14 -18.11
C GLU A 52 11.98 12.40 -17.69
N ARG A 53 11.21 13.20 -18.45
CA ARG A 53 9.81 13.51 -18.14
C ARG A 53 8.92 12.28 -18.15
N GLU A 54 9.04 11.40 -19.16
CA GLU A 54 8.24 10.17 -19.23
C GLU A 54 8.48 9.30 -17.99
N LYS A 55 9.75 9.11 -17.62
CA LYS A 55 10.13 8.35 -16.44
C LYS A 55 9.59 9.00 -15.15
N SER A 56 9.77 10.31 -14.98
CA SER A 56 9.25 11.02 -13.80
C SER A 56 7.72 10.98 -13.73
N LEU A 57 7.03 11.03 -14.87
CA LEU A 57 5.58 10.92 -14.92
C LEU A 57 5.10 9.53 -14.47
N GLU A 58 5.73 8.46 -14.96
CA GLU A 58 5.45 7.09 -14.51
C GLU A 58 5.68 6.94 -13.00
N GLU A 59 6.80 7.45 -12.47
CA GLU A 59 7.10 7.43 -11.04
C GLU A 59 6.07 8.23 -10.22
N LEU A 60 5.75 9.47 -10.63
CA LEU A 60 4.77 10.32 -9.95
C LEU A 60 3.38 9.67 -9.94
N LYS A 61 3.00 9.00 -11.05
CA LYS A 61 1.70 8.34 -11.17
C LYS A 61 1.55 7.22 -10.15
N GLU A 62 2.56 6.37 -10.03
CA GLU A 62 2.51 5.28 -9.07
C GLU A 62 2.62 5.74 -7.62
N LEU A 63 3.40 6.80 -7.38
CA LEU A 63 3.67 7.30 -6.03
C LEU A 63 2.54 8.18 -5.49
N TYR A 64 1.97 9.08 -6.30
CA TYR A 64 1.17 10.21 -5.80
C TYR A 64 -0.16 10.48 -6.55
N ASP A 65 -0.42 9.85 -7.69
CA ASP A 65 -1.73 9.91 -8.36
C ASP A 65 -2.78 9.08 -7.61
N GLY A 66 -4.03 9.14 -8.04
CA GLY A 66 -5.05 8.16 -7.70
C GLY A 66 -6.27 8.74 -7.03
N TYR A 67 -6.26 10.02 -6.65
CA TYR A 67 -7.35 10.63 -5.90
C TYR A 67 -8.55 10.95 -6.79
N LEU A 68 -9.73 10.52 -6.35
CA LEU A 68 -11.04 10.81 -6.90
C LEU A 68 -11.98 11.19 -5.74
N PHE A 69 -12.63 12.34 -5.86
CA PHE A 69 -13.52 12.87 -4.81
C PHE A 69 -15.00 12.78 -5.19
N SER A 70 -15.32 12.65 -6.48
CA SER A 70 -16.68 12.42 -6.96
C SER A 70 -16.74 11.12 -7.77
N ALA A 71 -17.75 10.28 -7.51
CA ALA A 71 -17.90 9.00 -8.20
C ALA A 71 -18.25 9.14 -9.70
N GLU A 72 -18.70 10.33 -10.11
CA GLU A 72 -19.03 10.67 -11.51
C GLU A 72 -17.85 11.32 -12.24
N ALA A 73 -16.74 11.60 -11.55
CA ALA A 73 -15.59 12.22 -12.16
C ALA A 73 -14.77 11.21 -12.99
N GLU A 74 -14.26 11.67 -14.12
CA GLU A 74 -13.43 10.84 -15.01
C GLU A 74 -11.95 10.94 -14.67
N LYS A 75 -11.51 12.12 -14.22
CA LYS A 75 -10.10 12.40 -13.95
C LYS A 75 -9.74 12.15 -12.49
N ARG A 76 -8.61 11.46 -12.30
CA ARG A 76 -7.91 11.41 -11.02
C ARG A 76 -6.90 12.53 -10.94
N ILE A 77 -6.57 12.91 -9.73
CA ILE A 77 -5.61 13.96 -9.45
C ILE A 77 -4.49 13.49 -8.52
N TYR A 78 -3.35 14.13 -8.69
CA TYR A 78 -2.16 13.96 -7.90
C TYR A 78 -2.22 14.88 -6.67
N ASN A 79 -1.65 14.43 -5.55
CA ASN A 79 -1.43 15.29 -4.39
C ASN A 79 -0.38 16.37 -4.71
N PRO A 80 -0.72 17.68 -4.70
CA PRO A 80 0.19 18.74 -5.08
C PRO A 80 1.44 18.84 -4.21
N ASP A 81 1.30 18.66 -2.89
CA ASP A 81 2.42 18.73 -1.94
C ASP A 81 3.47 17.67 -2.28
N MET A 82 3.03 16.44 -2.51
CA MET A 82 3.92 15.32 -2.84
C MET A 82 4.56 15.44 -4.22
N VAL A 83 3.82 15.97 -5.21
CA VAL A 83 4.38 16.27 -6.53
C VAL A 83 5.47 17.34 -6.41
N LEU A 84 5.18 18.47 -5.74
CA LEU A 84 6.14 19.56 -5.57
C LEU A 84 7.36 19.13 -4.76
N TYR A 85 7.18 18.29 -3.73
CA TYR A 85 8.26 17.69 -2.95
C TYR A 85 9.20 16.84 -3.82
N TYR A 86 8.64 15.98 -4.69
CA TYR A 86 9.44 15.18 -5.62
C TYR A 86 10.15 16.06 -6.65
N LEU A 87 9.45 17.07 -7.19
CA LEU A 87 9.99 18.03 -8.15
C LEU A 87 11.20 18.79 -7.58
N ASP A 88 11.12 19.27 -6.34
CA ASP A 88 12.24 19.94 -5.66
C ASP A 88 13.50 19.06 -5.67
N SER A 89 13.34 17.75 -5.39
CA SER A 89 14.46 16.81 -5.38
C SER A 89 15.06 16.59 -6.76
N ILE A 90 14.24 16.35 -7.79
CA ILE A 90 14.77 16.09 -9.14
C ILE A 90 15.40 17.35 -9.74
N VAL A 91 14.87 18.55 -9.47
CA VAL A 91 15.44 19.80 -9.97
C VAL A 91 16.81 20.07 -9.34
N ARG A 92 16.94 19.87 -8.03
CA ARG A 92 18.20 20.15 -7.30
C ARG A 92 19.26 19.07 -7.47
N TYR A 93 18.84 17.80 -7.45
CA TYR A 93 19.75 16.66 -7.32
C TYR A 93 19.72 15.68 -8.50
N LYS A 94 18.83 15.90 -9.48
CA LYS A 94 18.62 15.00 -10.62
C LYS A 94 18.28 13.57 -10.20
N LYS A 95 17.67 13.42 -9.01
CA LYS A 95 17.30 12.15 -8.39
C LYS A 95 16.00 12.28 -7.60
N PRO A 96 15.19 11.21 -7.51
CA PRO A 96 14.05 11.13 -6.61
C PRO A 96 14.44 11.39 -5.15
N PRO A 97 13.49 11.85 -4.31
CA PRO A 97 13.77 12.10 -2.91
C PRO A 97 14.11 10.80 -2.17
N ARG A 98 15.06 10.87 -1.22
CA ARG A 98 15.50 9.69 -0.43
C ARG A 98 14.38 9.11 0.45
N ASN A 99 13.45 9.95 0.88
CA ASN A 99 12.21 9.56 1.52
C ASN A 99 11.09 9.91 0.56
N LEU A 100 10.16 8.99 0.29
CA LEU A 100 9.06 9.22 -0.65
C LEU A 100 7.84 9.86 0.03
N ILE A 101 7.93 10.09 1.34
CA ILE A 101 6.87 10.69 2.16
C ILE A 101 7.48 11.96 2.76
N ASP A 102 6.88 13.11 2.48
CA ASP A 102 7.24 14.38 3.12
C ASP A 102 6.90 14.31 4.62
N ASP A 103 7.75 14.89 5.47
CA ASP A 103 7.51 14.95 6.91
C ASP A 103 6.21 15.73 7.26
N ASN A 104 5.75 16.62 6.38
CA ASN A 104 4.47 17.33 6.53
C ASN A 104 3.26 16.37 6.44
N VAL A 105 3.33 15.34 5.59
CA VAL A 105 2.31 14.28 5.46
C VAL A 105 2.37 13.30 6.63
N LYS A 106 3.51 13.20 7.34
CA LYS A 106 3.61 12.33 8.52
C LYS A 106 2.70 12.73 9.69
N THR A 107 2.21 13.97 9.71
CA THR A 107 1.25 14.42 10.74
C THR A 107 -0.03 13.56 10.75
N ASP A 108 -0.39 12.95 9.63
CA ASP A 108 -1.54 12.06 9.52
C ASP A 108 -1.33 10.71 10.22
N TYR A 109 -0.09 10.25 10.45
CA TYR A 109 0.17 9.06 11.29
C TYR A 109 -0.27 9.27 12.74
N GLY A 110 0.01 10.46 13.28
CA GLY A 110 -0.37 10.80 14.65
C GLY A 110 -1.89 10.81 14.82
N ARG A 111 -2.61 11.21 13.78
CA ARG A 111 -4.08 11.18 13.73
C ARG A 111 -4.61 9.77 13.57
N LEU A 112 -4.04 8.97 12.67
CA LEU A 112 -4.41 7.56 12.46
C LEU A 112 -4.33 6.76 13.75
N ASN A 113 -3.22 6.88 14.49
CA ASN A 113 -3.04 6.22 15.80
C ASN A 113 -4.08 6.63 16.85
N ARG A 114 -4.62 7.85 16.77
CA ARG A 114 -5.70 8.31 17.68
C ARG A 114 -7.04 7.71 17.28
N LEU A 115 -7.34 7.70 15.98
CA LEU A 115 -8.60 7.16 15.46
C LEU A 115 -8.72 5.64 15.66
N THR A 116 -7.60 4.93 15.82
CA THR A 116 -7.55 3.49 16.04
C THR A 116 -7.26 3.10 17.49
N MET A 117 -7.50 3.99 18.46
CA MET A 117 -7.35 3.67 19.89
C MET A 117 -8.35 2.62 20.39
N ASN A 118 -9.51 2.48 19.74
CA ASN A 118 -10.45 1.40 20.00
C ASN A 118 -10.15 0.20 19.08
N GLU A 119 -10.47 -1.02 19.55
CA GLU A 119 -10.15 -2.25 18.83
C GLU A 119 -11.01 -2.41 17.58
N GLU A 120 -12.23 -1.85 17.54
CA GLU A 120 -13.11 -1.90 16.37
C GLU A 120 -12.51 -1.18 15.16
N ASN A 121 -12.11 0.09 15.32
CA ASN A 121 -11.49 0.90 14.28
C ASN A 121 -10.13 0.34 13.86
N LYS A 122 -9.36 -0.20 14.81
CA LYS A 122 -8.11 -0.89 14.51
C LYS A 122 -8.35 -2.12 13.64
N ALA A 123 -9.27 -3.01 14.03
CA ALA A 123 -9.62 -4.19 13.24
C ALA A 123 -10.21 -3.82 11.87
N LEU A 124 -11.00 -2.75 11.81
CA LEU A 124 -11.54 -2.21 10.56
C LEU A 124 -10.43 -1.71 9.63
N LEU A 125 -9.45 -0.97 10.16
CA LEU A 125 -8.30 -0.52 9.39
C LEU A 125 -7.46 -1.70 8.88
N GLU A 126 -7.17 -2.68 9.72
CA GLU A 126 -6.45 -3.90 9.31
C GLU A 126 -7.17 -4.63 8.18
N ARG A 127 -8.51 -4.71 8.25
CA ARG A 127 -9.34 -5.26 7.18
C ARG A 127 -9.24 -4.45 5.89
N ILE A 128 -9.31 -3.12 5.98
CA ILE A 128 -9.16 -2.22 4.81
C ILE A 128 -7.80 -2.44 4.12
N ILE A 129 -6.72 -2.55 4.91
CA ILE A 129 -5.36 -2.76 4.38
C ILE A 129 -5.27 -4.13 3.70
N LYS A 130 -5.83 -5.16 4.33
CA LYS A 130 -5.81 -6.54 3.83
C LYS A 130 -6.64 -6.73 2.55
N GLU A 131 -7.78 -6.07 2.46
CA GLU A 131 -8.71 -6.15 1.31
C GLU A 131 -8.45 -5.07 0.25
N GLU A 132 -7.45 -4.20 0.48
CA GLU A 132 -7.09 -3.04 -0.34
C GLU A 132 -8.25 -2.05 -0.60
N GLY A 133 -9.22 -2.02 0.31
CA GLY A 133 -10.38 -1.15 0.21
C GLY A 133 -11.57 -1.59 1.06
N ILE A 134 -12.67 -0.87 0.90
CA ILE A 134 -13.93 -1.13 1.62
C ILE A 134 -15.13 -0.55 0.87
N VAL A 135 -16.29 -1.21 0.99
CA VAL A 135 -17.57 -0.65 0.54
C VAL A 135 -18.21 0.12 1.69
N ALA A 136 -18.43 1.42 1.53
CA ALA A 136 -18.96 2.30 2.57
C ALA A 136 -19.75 3.48 1.99
N GLU A 137 -20.48 4.17 2.87
CA GLU A 137 -21.05 5.49 2.60
C GLU A 137 -20.13 6.55 3.20
N ILE A 138 -19.99 7.70 2.52
CA ILE A 138 -19.24 8.84 3.03
C ILE A 138 -20.22 9.79 3.71
N VAL A 139 -20.09 9.91 5.02
CA VAL A 139 -20.88 10.85 5.81
C VAL A 139 -20.34 12.26 5.60
N THR A 140 -21.23 13.20 5.26
CA THR A 140 -20.87 14.59 4.93
C THR A 140 -20.91 15.55 6.11
N LYS A 141 -21.57 15.18 7.22
CA LYS A 141 -21.69 15.98 8.44
C LYS A 141 -21.75 15.09 9.68
N PHE A 142 -20.89 15.35 10.66
CA PHE A 142 -20.86 14.66 11.95
C PHE A 142 -20.06 15.48 12.97
N SER A 143 -20.44 15.34 14.25
CA SER A 143 -19.82 16.06 15.36
C SER A 143 -18.53 15.39 15.84
N PHE A 144 -17.63 16.18 16.45
CA PHE A 144 -16.38 15.74 17.04
C PHE A 144 -16.58 14.70 18.14
N ASP A 145 -17.63 14.84 18.94
CA ASP A 145 -17.95 13.87 20.01
C ASP A 145 -18.17 12.45 19.48
N ARG A 146 -18.49 12.31 18.19
CA ARG A 146 -18.72 11.03 17.52
C ARG A 146 -17.55 10.59 16.65
N MET A 147 -16.41 11.28 16.69
CA MET A 147 -15.27 10.99 15.80
C MET A 147 -14.71 9.57 15.93
N TYR A 148 -14.90 8.94 17.08
CA TYR A 148 -14.42 7.59 17.36
C TYR A 148 -15.46 6.52 17.04
N ASP A 149 -16.68 6.92 16.66
CA ASP A 149 -17.72 5.97 16.27
C ASP A 149 -17.33 5.30 14.94
N GLU A 150 -17.51 3.99 14.90
CA GLU A 150 -17.18 3.14 13.74
C GLU A 150 -17.79 3.68 12.44
N GLU A 151 -19.01 4.24 12.51
CA GLU A 151 -19.75 4.80 11.38
C GLU A 151 -18.98 5.92 10.65
N TYR A 152 -18.22 6.75 11.37
CA TYR A 152 -17.51 7.89 10.78
C TYR A 152 -16.04 7.59 10.48
N PHE A 153 -15.49 6.50 11.02
CA PHE A 153 -14.07 6.17 10.85
C PHE A 153 -13.67 6.08 9.38
N VAL A 154 -14.45 5.39 8.55
CA VAL A 154 -14.17 5.28 7.10
C VAL A 154 -14.25 6.63 6.39
N SER A 155 -15.21 7.48 6.79
CA SER A 155 -15.35 8.84 6.25
C SER A 155 -14.15 9.70 6.64
N LEU A 156 -13.63 9.57 7.86
CA LEU A 156 -12.43 10.27 8.31
C LEU A 156 -11.20 9.85 7.52
N LEU A 157 -11.01 8.55 7.25
CA LEU A 157 -9.92 8.07 6.40
C LEU A 157 -10.01 8.68 4.98
N PHE A 158 -11.22 8.81 4.44
CA PHE A 158 -11.45 9.49 3.15
C PHE A 158 -11.07 10.98 3.21
N TYR A 159 -11.56 11.73 4.21
CA TYR A 159 -11.24 13.16 4.34
C TYR A 159 -9.77 13.44 4.67
N MET A 160 -9.05 12.47 5.23
CA MET A 160 -7.60 12.54 5.45
C MET A 160 -6.80 12.16 4.20
N GLY A 161 -7.43 11.77 3.10
CA GLY A 161 -6.73 11.30 1.89
C GLY A 161 -6.06 9.94 2.06
N LEU A 162 -6.45 9.16 3.07
CA LEU A 162 -5.99 7.78 3.28
C LEU A 162 -6.81 6.77 2.47
N LEU A 163 -8.03 7.15 2.10
CA LEU A 163 -8.89 6.44 1.16
C LEU A 163 -9.39 7.39 0.08
N THR A 164 -9.74 6.83 -1.07
CA THR A 164 -10.31 7.57 -2.20
C THR A 164 -11.37 6.75 -2.92
N ILE A 165 -12.23 7.40 -3.71
CA ILE A 165 -13.26 6.70 -4.47
C ILE A 165 -12.61 5.92 -5.61
N GLU A 166 -13.01 4.66 -5.76
CA GLU A 166 -12.68 3.87 -6.96
C GLU A 166 -13.85 3.82 -7.94
N ARG A 167 -15.04 3.52 -7.43
CA ARG A 167 -16.26 3.34 -8.22
C ARG A 167 -17.50 3.38 -7.33
N GLN A 168 -18.64 3.61 -7.97
CA GLN A 168 -19.95 3.32 -7.40
C GLN A 168 -20.14 1.80 -7.27
N GLU A 169 -20.57 1.35 -6.09
CA GLU A 169 -20.86 -0.05 -5.77
C GLU A 169 -22.32 -0.15 -5.29
N LYS A 170 -23.24 -0.33 -6.23
CA LYS A 170 -24.70 -0.32 -5.99
C LYS A 170 -25.13 1.00 -5.34
N THR A 171 -25.62 0.98 -4.09
CA THR A 171 -26.07 2.17 -3.35
C THR A 171 -24.94 2.86 -2.57
N ARG A 172 -23.72 2.32 -2.61
CA ARG A 172 -22.57 2.76 -1.81
C ARG A 172 -21.35 2.99 -2.70
N LEU A 173 -20.24 3.39 -2.10
CA LEU A 173 -18.96 3.59 -2.80
C LEU A 173 -18.00 2.46 -2.44
N PHE A 174 -17.22 1.99 -3.42
CA PHE A 174 -16.00 1.25 -3.12
C PHE A 174 -14.86 2.26 -2.97
N LEU A 175 -14.27 2.31 -1.79
CA LEU A 175 -13.13 3.15 -1.45
C LEU A 175 -11.86 2.31 -1.45
N LYS A 176 -10.80 2.79 -2.08
CA LYS A 176 -9.48 2.13 -2.11
C LYS A 176 -8.41 2.98 -1.46
N ILE A 177 -7.26 2.36 -1.18
CA ILE A 177 -6.03 3.09 -0.84
C ILE A 177 -5.47 3.71 -2.14
N PRO A 178 -5.23 5.04 -2.21
CA PRO A 178 -5.03 5.75 -3.47
C PRO A 178 -3.75 5.37 -4.23
N ASN A 179 -2.61 5.30 -3.53
CA ASN A 179 -1.29 5.10 -4.14
C ASN A 179 -0.29 4.43 -3.21
N TYR A 180 0.91 4.18 -3.73
CA TYR A 180 1.98 3.47 -3.03
C TYR A 180 2.42 4.17 -1.72
N VAL A 181 2.42 5.49 -1.70
CA VAL A 181 2.83 6.28 -0.53
C VAL A 181 1.84 6.08 0.60
N ILE A 182 0.54 6.15 0.33
CA ILE A 182 -0.46 5.85 1.37
C ILE A 182 -0.44 4.37 1.77
N LYS A 183 -0.19 3.42 0.84
CA LYS A 183 0.03 2.01 1.20
C LYS A 183 1.21 1.84 2.16
N THR A 184 2.31 2.56 1.93
CA THR A 184 3.50 2.59 2.81
C THR A 184 3.13 3.06 4.22
N ILE A 185 2.37 4.15 4.34
CA ILE A 185 1.87 4.65 5.63
C ILE A 185 1.09 3.57 6.38
N MET A 186 0.20 2.87 5.67
CA MET A 186 -0.61 1.80 6.24
C MET A 186 0.21 0.60 6.69
N TRP A 187 1.20 0.17 5.92
CA TRP A 187 2.08 -0.93 6.29
C TRP A 187 2.97 -0.59 7.49
N GLU A 188 3.52 0.63 7.54
CA GLU A 188 4.29 1.10 8.69
C GLU A 188 3.43 1.16 9.98
N TYR A 189 2.15 1.53 9.84
CA TYR A 189 1.18 1.44 10.94
C TYR A 189 1.02 -0.01 11.43
N ILE A 190 0.83 -0.98 10.52
CA ILE A 190 0.73 -2.40 10.89
C ILE A 190 2.00 -2.86 11.60
N GLU A 191 3.18 -2.56 11.05
CA GLU A 191 4.46 -2.96 11.64
C GLU A 191 4.61 -2.45 13.08
N THR A 192 4.29 -1.18 13.30
CA THR A 192 4.41 -0.51 14.60
C THR A 192 3.48 -1.14 15.62
N ASN A 193 2.22 -1.41 15.24
CA ASN A 193 1.25 -2.03 16.13
C ASN A 193 1.59 -3.49 16.44
N LEU A 194 1.99 -4.28 15.43
CA LEU A 194 2.42 -5.66 15.64
C LEU A 194 3.61 -5.74 16.61
N LYS A 195 4.63 -4.88 16.41
CA LYS A 195 5.79 -4.82 17.33
C LYS A 195 5.37 -4.48 18.75
N LYS A 196 4.53 -3.47 18.93
CA LYS A 196 4.10 -2.98 20.25
C LYS A 196 3.22 -4.00 20.99
N GLU A 197 2.18 -4.51 20.33
CA GLU A 197 1.19 -5.40 20.93
C GLU A 197 1.78 -6.79 21.24
N TYR A 198 2.55 -7.33 20.30
CA TYR A 198 3.10 -8.67 20.43
C TYR A 198 4.52 -8.71 21.01
N LYS A 199 5.10 -7.54 21.31
CA LYS A 199 6.48 -7.40 21.81
C LYS A 199 7.50 -8.09 20.90
N ILE A 200 7.30 -7.94 19.59
CA ILE A 200 8.19 -8.53 18.57
C ILE A 200 9.48 -7.71 18.56
N ASN A 201 10.58 -8.35 18.94
CA ASN A 201 11.92 -7.76 18.93
C ASN A 201 12.70 -8.37 17.76
N LEU A 202 12.91 -7.58 16.71
CA LEU A 202 13.63 -8.00 15.51
C LEU A 202 15.09 -7.55 15.57
N ASP A 203 16.01 -8.44 15.18
CA ASP A 203 17.35 -8.01 14.75
C ASP A 203 17.26 -7.38 13.35
N LEU A 204 17.20 -6.04 13.32
CA LEU A 204 17.06 -5.28 12.07
C LEU A 204 18.27 -5.44 11.14
N ASN A 205 19.45 -5.73 11.67
CA ASN A 205 20.64 -5.95 10.83
C ASN A 205 20.56 -7.30 10.13
N GLU A 206 20.10 -8.33 10.84
CA GLU A 206 19.85 -9.64 10.23
C GLU A 206 18.74 -9.57 9.18
N LEU A 207 17.60 -8.94 9.51
CA LEU A 207 16.51 -8.72 8.54
C LEU A 207 17.04 -8.03 7.27
N ARG A 208 17.81 -6.96 7.43
CA ARG A 208 18.39 -6.23 6.29
C ARG A 208 19.30 -7.11 5.44
N LYS A 209 20.16 -7.94 6.05
CA LYS A 209 21.00 -8.90 5.32
C LYS A 209 20.18 -9.87 4.48
N THR A 210 19.09 -10.41 5.04
CA THR A 210 18.23 -11.32 4.27
C THR A 210 17.58 -10.65 3.06
N ILE A 211 17.24 -9.35 3.17
CA ILE A 211 16.69 -8.55 2.07
C ILE A 211 17.77 -8.24 1.03
N GLU A 212 19.00 -7.96 1.47
CA GLU A 212 20.16 -7.77 0.58
C GLU A 212 20.49 -9.05 -0.21
N GLU A 213 20.43 -10.23 0.42
CA GLU A 213 20.56 -11.52 -0.28
C GLU A 213 19.46 -11.69 -1.35
N MET A 214 18.23 -11.33 -1.02
CA MET A 214 17.12 -11.35 -1.98
C MET A 214 17.36 -10.39 -3.16
N ALA A 215 17.89 -9.19 -2.91
CA ALA A 215 18.10 -8.12 -3.89
C ALA A 215 19.32 -8.28 -4.79
N TYR A 216 20.43 -8.78 -4.25
CA TYR A 216 21.72 -8.82 -4.95
C TYR A 216 22.17 -10.23 -5.32
N GLU A 217 21.68 -11.25 -4.65
CA GLU A 217 22.04 -12.65 -4.91
C GLU A 217 20.89 -13.47 -5.48
N GLY A 218 19.65 -12.97 -5.37
CA GLY A 218 18.47 -13.63 -5.89
C GLY A 218 18.09 -14.86 -5.06
N ARG A 219 18.28 -14.79 -3.73
CA ARG A 219 17.91 -15.84 -2.77
C ARG A 219 16.84 -15.32 -1.80
N ILE A 220 15.59 -15.77 -1.94
CA ILE A 220 14.45 -15.27 -1.11
C ILE A 220 14.26 -16.04 0.18
N LYS A 221 14.69 -17.31 0.22
CA LYS A 221 14.48 -18.21 1.36
C LYS A 221 14.92 -17.62 2.72
N PRO A 222 16.09 -16.97 2.86
CA PRO A 222 16.52 -16.39 4.14
C PRO A 222 15.53 -15.36 4.70
N TYR A 223 14.94 -14.54 3.83
CA TYR A 223 13.95 -13.53 4.23
C TYR A 223 12.65 -14.20 4.74
N ILE A 224 12.15 -15.22 4.03
CA ILE A 224 10.96 -15.96 4.45
C ILE A 224 11.19 -16.70 5.77
N GLU A 225 12.36 -17.31 5.93
CA GLU A 225 12.75 -17.96 7.17
C GLU A 225 12.79 -16.99 8.35
N TYR A 226 13.40 -15.82 8.16
CA TYR A 226 13.47 -14.79 9.18
C TYR A 226 12.09 -14.31 9.62
N ILE A 227 11.19 -13.98 8.68
CA ILE A 227 9.83 -13.54 9.01
C ILE A 227 9.01 -14.66 9.64
N SER A 228 9.16 -15.90 9.16
CA SER A 228 8.46 -17.05 9.73
C SER A 228 8.83 -17.26 11.20
N GLN A 229 10.12 -17.25 11.55
CA GLN A 229 10.58 -17.52 12.91
C GLN A 229 10.34 -16.34 13.87
N ASN A 230 10.58 -15.11 13.41
CA ASN A 230 10.59 -13.95 14.30
C ASN A 230 9.25 -13.20 14.36
N VAL A 231 8.37 -13.39 13.37
CA VAL A 231 7.07 -12.71 13.31
C VAL A 231 5.93 -13.72 13.34
N LEU A 232 5.77 -14.55 12.30
CA LEU A 232 4.59 -15.40 12.14
C LEU A 232 4.43 -16.41 13.29
N LYS A 233 5.53 -17.01 13.75
CA LYS A 233 5.54 -17.94 14.89
C LYS A 233 5.12 -17.28 16.20
N VAL A 234 5.51 -16.02 16.43
CA VAL A 234 5.13 -15.27 17.64
C VAL A 234 3.63 -14.98 17.63
N LEU A 235 3.10 -14.53 16.50
CA LEU A 235 1.66 -14.28 16.30
C LEU A 235 0.84 -15.58 16.42
N SER A 236 1.36 -16.67 15.86
CA SER A 236 0.80 -18.02 15.93
C SER A 236 0.60 -18.52 17.36
N ASN A 237 1.66 -18.47 18.17
CA ASN A 237 1.72 -19.12 19.49
C ASN A 237 0.75 -18.53 20.50
N ARG A 238 0.22 -17.34 20.22
CA ARG A 238 -0.75 -16.70 21.08
C ARG A 238 -2.20 -16.98 20.67
N ASP A 239 -2.41 -17.73 19.57
CA ASP A 239 -3.72 -18.01 18.97
C ASP A 239 -4.53 -16.75 18.63
N ILE A 240 -3.87 -15.61 18.37
CA ILE A 240 -4.51 -14.29 18.31
C ILE A 240 -5.14 -14.00 16.94
N ILE A 241 -4.64 -14.60 15.86
CA ILE A 241 -5.05 -14.24 14.49
C ILE A 241 -5.54 -15.44 13.70
N ASN A 242 -6.64 -15.24 12.97
CA ASN A 242 -7.07 -16.13 11.89
C ASN A 242 -6.12 -15.97 10.70
N PHE A 243 -5.06 -16.79 10.70
CA PHE A 243 -4.12 -16.85 9.58
C PHE A 243 -4.83 -17.26 8.30
N ASP A 244 -4.66 -16.42 7.28
CA ASP A 244 -4.96 -16.73 5.90
C ASP A 244 -3.89 -16.12 4.98
N GLU A 245 -4.01 -16.44 3.70
CA GLU A 245 -3.07 -16.05 2.65
C GLU A 245 -2.90 -14.53 2.57
N LYS A 246 -4.00 -13.77 2.60
CA LYS A 246 -3.97 -12.31 2.54
C LYS A 246 -3.28 -11.68 3.75
N TYR A 247 -3.50 -12.22 4.96
CA TYR A 247 -2.84 -11.72 6.16
C TYR A 247 -1.33 -11.96 6.12
N ILE A 248 -0.90 -13.16 5.69
CA ILE A 248 0.53 -13.48 5.51
C ILE A 248 1.16 -12.56 4.47
N LYS A 249 0.47 -12.32 3.34
CA LYS A 249 0.91 -11.37 2.30
C LYS A 249 1.18 -9.98 2.88
N VAL A 250 0.24 -9.43 3.65
CA VAL A 250 0.40 -8.11 4.29
C VAL A 250 1.62 -8.11 5.22
N ILE A 251 1.84 -9.17 6.01
CA ILE A 251 3.02 -9.26 6.90
C ILE A 251 4.32 -9.27 6.10
N LEU A 252 4.43 -10.07 5.04
CA LEU A 252 5.62 -10.11 4.20
C LEU A 252 5.92 -8.71 3.63
N ILE A 253 4.92 -8.07 3.04
CA ILE A 253 5.08 -6.70 2.51
C ILE A 253 5.52 -5.73 3.61
N THR A 254 4.86 -5.77 4.76
CA THR A 254 5.09 -4.85 5.88
C THR A 254 6.55 -4.81 6.34
N TYR A 255 7.19 -5.97 6.46
CA TYR A 255 8.59 -6.04 6.90
C TYR A 255 9.62 -5.87 5.77
N LEU A 256 9.19 -5.67 4.52
CA LEU A 256 10.07 -5.32 3.38
C LEU A 256 10.19 -3.82 3.16
N VAL A 257 9.10 -3.07 3.30
CA VAL A 257 8.96 -1.68 2.84
C VAL A 257 10.02 -0.74 3.44
N ASN A 258 10.35 -0.93 4.74
CA ASN A 258 11.36 -0.12 5.43
C ASN A 258 12.78 -0.27 4.88
N SER A 259 13.09 -1.40 4.22
CA SER A 259 14.42 -1.60 3.62
C SER A 259 14.68 -0.67 2.44
N LYS A 260 13.62 -0.14 1.83
CA LYS A 260 13.65 0.64 0.58
C LYS A 260 14.30 -0.11 -0.58
N ALA A 261 14.49 -1.43 -0.48
CA ALA A 261 15.03 -2.22 -1.58
C ALA A 261 13.96 -2.47 -2.65
N TYR A 262 12.71 -2.64 -2.22
CA TYR A 262 11.62 -2.97 -3.10
C TYR A 262 10.43 -2.06 -2.94
N ARG A 263 9.73 -1.84 -4.05
CA ARG A 263 8.37 -1.35 -4.13
C ARG A 263 7.42 -2.55 -4.33
N PRO A 264 6.79 -3.06 -3.26
CA PRO A 264 5.85 -4.16 -3.38
C PRO A 264 4.55 -3.72 -4.06
N ILE A 265 4.14 -4.49 -5.08
CA ILE A 265 2.85 -4.40 -5.75
C ILE A 265 2.08 -5.68 -5.43
N SER A 266 0.94 -5.54 -4.78
CA SER A 266 0.05 -6.65 -4.46
C SER A 266 -1.04 -6.76 -5.54
N GLU A 267 -1.43 -8.00 -5.88
CA GLU A 267 -2.44 -8.30 -6.91
C GLU A 267 -2.15 -7.64 -8.27
N ARG A 268 -0.89 -7.71 -8.74
CA ARG A 268 -0.53 -7.11 -10.04
C ARG A 268 -1.21 -7.87 -11.17
N GLU A 269 -2.09 -7.19 -11.91
CA GLU A 269 -2.74 -7.74 -13.10
C GLU A 269 -1.74 -7.97 -14.24
N THR A 270 -1.86 -9.13 -14.89
CA THR A 270 -1.10 -9.53 -16.07
C THR A 270 -2.01 -10.33 -17.01
N GLU A 271 -1.59 -10.60 -18.25
CA GLU A 271 -2.38 -11.48 -19.13
C GLU A 271 -2.52 -12.91 -18.56
N GLY A 272 -1.62 -13.29 -17.64
CA GLY A 272 -1.60 -14.59 -16.98
C GLY A 272 -2.47 -14.69 -15.72
N GLY A 273 -3.10 -13.61 -15.27
CA GLY A 273 -3.84 -13.51 -14.01
C GLY A 273 -3.25 -12.44 -13.08
N TYR A 274 -3.50 -12.58 -11.77
CA TYR A 274 -3.05 -11.64 -10.74
C TYR A 274 -1.89 -12.24 -9.97
N ILE A 275 -0.77 -11.53 -9.89
CA ILE A 275 0.40 -11.93 -9.10
C ILE A 275 0.18 -11.49 -7.66
N ASP A 276 0.26 -12.42 -6.70
CA ASP A 276 0.02 -12.10 -5.28
C ASP A 276 0.94 -10.98 -4.77
N ILE A 277 2.25 -11.10 -5.02
CA ILE A 277 3.23 -10.04 -4.73
C ILE A 277 4.26 -9.95 -5.86
N TYR A 278 4.35 -8.78 -6.47
CA TYR A 278 5.48 -8.40 -7.31
C TYR A 278 6.38 -7.42 -6.55
N LEU A 279 7.64 -7.79 -6.35
CA LEU A 279 8.64 -6.92 -5.76
C LEU A 279 9.44 -6.24 -6.87
N GLU A 280 9.07 -5.01 -7.18
CA GLU A 280 9.82 -4.17 -8.10
C GLU A 280 10.99 -3.50 -7.37
N ARG A 281 12.12 -3.28 -8.05
CA ARG A 281 13.25 -2.55 -7.45
C ARG A 281 12.83 -1.12 -7.13
N ASP A 282 13.27 -0.61 -5.99
CA ASP A 282 12.99 0.76 -5.62
C ASP A 282 13.85 1.75 -6.44
N ILE A 283 13.22 2.80 -6.96
CA ILE A 283 13.87 3.86 -7.75
C ILE A 283 15.03 4.55 -7.02
N ARG A 284 15.03 4.53 -5.68
CA ARG A 284 16.07 5.13 -4.84
C ARG A 284 17.34 4.28 -4.78
N ILE A 285 17.26 3.00 -5.15
CA ILE A 285 18.38 2.05 -5.13
C ILE A 285 18.43 1.32 -6.49
N PRO A 286 18.84 2.00 -7.56
CA PRO A 286 18.79 1.45 -8.92
C PRO A 286 19.71 0.24 -9.15
N ASP A 287 20.73 0.04 -8.30
CA ASP A 287 21.72 -1.03 -8.42
C ASP A 287 21.21 -2.42 -8.01
N ILE A 288 19.96 -2.51 -7.53
CA ILE A 288 19.32 -3.79 -7.19
C ILE A 288 19.24 -4.67 -8.44
N LYS A 289 19.70 -5.91 -8.28
CA LYS A 289 19.91 -6.83 -9.41
C LYS A 289 18.70 -7.66 -9.75
N TYR A 290 17.89 -7.99 -8.74
CA TYR A 290 16.77 -8.90 -8.91
C TYR A 290 15.46 -8.30 -8.43
N GLU A 291 14.40 -8.59 -9.18
CA GLU A 291 12.99 -8.38 -8.83
C GLU A 291 12.33 -9.75 -8.59
N TRP A 292 11.13 -9.79 -7.99
CA TRP A 292 10.49 -11.06 -7.66
C TRP A 292 9.01 -11.11 -8.02
N LEU A 293 8.60 -12.21 -8.68
CA LEU A 293 7.21 -12.66 -8.75
C LEU A 293 7.01 -13.71 -7.65
N ILE A 294 6.14 -13.42 -6.69
CA ILE A 294 5.86 -14.30 -5.57
C ILE A 294 4.40 -14.74 -5.67
N GLU A 295 4.21 -16.06 -5.71
CA GLU A 295 2.91 -16.69 -5.49
C GLU A 295 2.89 -17.23 -4.06
N LEU A 296 1.83 -16.95 -3.33
CA LEU A 296 1.64 -17.32 -1.94
C LEU A 296 0.52 -18.35 -1.84
N LYS A 297 0.72 -19.38 -1.02
CA LYS A 297 -0.31 -20.35 -0.67
C LYS A 297 -0.35 -20.57 0.83
N TYR A 298 -1.54 -20.58 1.40
CA TYR A 298 -1.75 -20.99 2.79
C TYR A 298 -2.60 -22.27 2.88
N VAL A 299 -2.07 -23.28 3.58
CA VAL A 299 -2.70 -24.58 3.75
C VAL A 299 -2.86 -24.88 5.23
N LYS A 300 -4.04 -25.30 5.68
CA LYS A 300 -4.23 -25.73 7.07
C LYS A 300 -3.48 -27.04 7.33
N LYS A 301 -3.02 -27.27 8.57
CA LYS A 301 -2.32 -28.54 8.93
C LYS A 301 -3.15 -29.80 8.60
N SER A 302 -4.48 -29.70 8.72
CA SER A 302 -5.41 -30.79 8.40
C SER A 302 -5.48 -31.14 6.92
N GLU A 303 -4.93 -30.30 6.03
CA GLU A 303 -4.99 -30.45 4.57
C GLU A 303 -3.59 -30.62 3.97
N LYS A 304 -2.64 -31.08 4.78
CA LYS A 304 -1.23 -31.26 4.38
C LYS A 304 -1.05 -32.24 3.22
N ASP A 305 -1.97 -33.18 3.07
CA ASP A 305 -2.05 -34.13 1.94
C ASP A 305 -2.25 -33.44 0.58
N LYS A 306 -2.77 -32.21 0.56
CA LYS A 306 -3.00 -31.45 -0.68
C LYS A 306 -1.80 -30.61 -1.13
N VAL A 307 -0.75 -30.51 -0.32
CA VAL A 307 0.39 -29.59 -0.55
C VAL A 307 1.09 -29.85 -1.88
N ASP A 308 1.29 -31.11 -2.27
CA ASP A 308 1.98 -31.44 -3.53
C ASP A 308 1.18 -30.97 -4.75
N LYS A 309 -0.15 -31.12 -4.72
CA LYS A 309 -1.04 -30.62 -5.78
C LYS A 309 -1.02 -29.09 -5.85
N ILE A 310 -1.13 -28.42 -4.70
CA ILE A 310 -1.07 -26.96 -4.60
C ILE A 310 0.27 -26.44 -5.12
N LYS A 311 1.36 -27.15 -4.83
CA LYS A 311 2.69 -26.84 -5.34
C LYS A 311 2.77 -26.91 -6.87
N GLU A 312 2.24 -27.96 -7.48
CA GLU A 312 2.20 -28.08 -8.94
C GLU A 312 1.38 -26.97 -9.59
N GLU A 313 0.23 -26.62 -9.00
CA GLU A 313 -0.64 -25.54 -9.49
C GLU A 313 0.04 -24.17 -9.37
N GLY A 314 0.65 -23.86 -8.23
CA GLY A 314 1.38 -22.60 -8.01
C GLY A 314 2.58 -22.44 -8.94
N ILE A 315 3.33 -23.52 -9.21
CA ILE A 315 4.43 -23.48 -10.20
C ILE A 315 3.89 -23.21 -11.62
N LYS A 316 2.74 -23.79 -11.98
CA LYS A 316 2.09 -23.50 -13.28
C LYS A 316 1.62 -22.05 -13.36
N GLN A 317 1.07 -21.49 -12.28
CA GLN A 317 0.70 -20.06 -12.22
C GLN A 317 1.90 -19.16 -12.45
N LEU A 318 3.01 -19.37 -11.73
CA LEU A 318 4.24 -18.61 -11.91
C LEU A 318 4.76 -18.69 -13.34
N LYS A 319 4.82 -19.89 -13.93
CA LYS A 319 5.25 -20.05 -15.33
C LYS A 319 4.35 -19.29 -16.31
N ARG A 320 3.05 -19.20 -16.03
CA ARG A 320 2.12 -18.42 -16.85
C ARG A 320 2.36 -16.92 -16.71
N TYR A 321 2.55 -16.39 -15.51
CA TYR A 321 2.89 -14.97 -15.32
C TYR A 321 4.22 -14.61 -15.98
N ARG A 322 5.17 -15.55 -16.02
CA ARG A 322 6.45 -15.34 -16.67
C ARG A 322 6.32 -15.05 -18.16
N GLU A 323 5.34 -15.66 -18.82
CA GLU A 323 5.09 -15.49 -20.25
C GLU A 323 4.38 -14.17 -20.61
N SER A 324 3.93 -13.40 -19.59
CA SER A 324 3.29 -12.11 -19.80
C SER A 324 4.20 -11.07 -20.43
N LYS A 325 3.58 -10.12 -21.14
CA LYS A 325 4.29 -9.03 -21.82
C LYS A 325 5.09 -8.22 -20.79
N GLY A 326 6.35 -7.95 -21.11
CA GLY A 326 7.26 -7.22 -20.22
C GLY A 326 7.99 -8.07 -19.18
N LEU A 327 7.60 -9.33 -18.96
CA LEU A 327 8.27 -10.24 -18.00
C LEU A 327 9.07 -11.35 -18.67
N LYS A 328 8.63 -11.84 -19.83
CA LYS A 328 9.21 -12.99 -20.54
C LYS A 328 10.74 -12.93 -20.68
N GLU A 329 11.25 -11.82 -21.19
CA GLU A 329 12.68 -11.64 -21.47
C GLU A 329 13.51 -11.17 -20.25
N ARG A 330 12.86 -10.84 -19.12
CA ARG A 330 13.50 -10.22 -17.93
C ARG A 330 14.19 -11.23 -17.02
N LYS A 331 15.43 -11.64 -17.32
CA LYS A 331 16.18 -12.65 -16.53
C LYS A 331 16.47 -12.22 -15.08
N ASP A 332 16.40 -10.92 -14.83
CA ASP A 332 16.52 -10.26 -13.55
C ASP A 332 15.25 -10.38 -12.68
N VAL A 333 14.11 -10.80 -13.24
CA VAL A 333 12.90 -11.10 -12.47
C VAL A 333 12.90 -12.57 -12.06
N LYS A 334 13.07 -12.86 -10.78
CA LYS A 334 13.03 -14.20 -10.18
C LYS A 334 11.60 -14.61 -9.81
N GLN A 335 11.38 -15.91 -9.59
CA GLN A 335 10.07 -16.46 -9.28
C GLN A 335 10.14 -17.34 -8.04
N ALA A 336 9.21 -17.16 -7.11
CA ALA A 336 9.12 -17.96 -5.90
C ALA A 336 7.69 -18.36 -5.59
N LEU A 337 7.47 -19.65 -5.34
CA LEU A 337 6.26 -20.14 -4.70
C LEU A 337 6.55 -20.31 -3.21
N ILE A 338 5.73 -19.68 -2.38
CA ILE A 338 5.83 -19.77 -0.93
C ILE A 338 4.56 -20.43 -0.41
N ILE A 339 4.71 -21.59 0.23
CA ILE A 339 3.59 -22.35 0.80
C ILE A 339 3.75 -22.37 2.31
N PHE A 340 2.84 -21.74 3.04
CA PHE A 340 2.75 -21.86 4.49
C PHE A 340 1.78 -22.98 4.86
N ILE A 341 2.20 -23.88 5.74
CA ILE A 341 1.44 -25.05 6.19
C ILE A 341 1.16 -24.90 7.68
N GLY A 342 -0.06 -24.49 8.01
CA GLY A 342 -0.40 -24.08 9.37
C GLY A 342 0.46 -22.89 9.79
N LYS A 343 0.96 -22.94 11.02
CA LYS A 343 1.52 -21.75 11.67
C LYS A 343 3.05 -21.76 11.84
N ASP A 344 3.71 -22.87 11.52
CA ASP A 344 5.10 -23.16 11.88
C ASP A 344 5.88 -23.88 10.77
N GLU A 345 5.22 -24.37 9.72
CA GLU A 345 5.86 -25.02 8.58
C GLU A 345 5.71 -24.16 7.32
N TYR A 346 6.75 -24.14 6.48
CA TYR A 346 6.70 -23.46 5.19
C TYR A 346 7.61 -24.16 4.16
N GLN A 347 7.30 -23.99 2.88
CA GLN A 347 8.12 -24.39 1.75
C GLN A 347 8.38 -23.18 0.85
N VAL A 348 9.64 -23.01 0.42
CA VAL A 348 10.03 -22.00 -0.56
C VAL A 348 10.57 -22.74 -1.78
N ILE A 349 9.99 -22.48 -2.94
CA ILE A 349 10.39 -23.06 -4.22
C ILE A 349 10.73 -21.92 -5.18
N GLU A 350 12.01 -21.77 -5.48
CA GLU A 350 12.50 -20.87 -6.53
C GLU A 350 12.38 -21.61 -7.87
N VAL A 351 11.71 -20.99 -8.86
CA VAL A 351 11.33 -21.61 -10.16
C VAL A 351 12.28 -21.24 -11.28
#